data_AF-A0A1S6IXN8-F1
#
_entry.id   AF-A0A1S6IXN8-F1
#
_cell.length_a   1.000
_cell.length_b   1.000
_cell.length_c   1.000
_cell.angle_alpha   90.00
_cell.angle_beta   90.00
_cell.angle_gamma   90.00
#
_symmetry.space_group_name_H-M   'P 1'
#
loop_
_entity.id
_entity.type
_entity.pdbx_description
1 polymer ?
#
loop_
_entity_poly.entity_id
_entity_poly.type
_entity_poly.pdbx_seq_one_letter_code
_entity_poly.pdbx_strand_id
1 'polypeptide(L)'
;MVTNLTDYRKRRYLEKLNTLVKEIIEIRQYLHIFESLELPNYQEMINNMPDNVKIELLLRLQQQQGLDYYGYYQLVEKEAELKKSIQKITEELDNLLANGEN
;
A
#
# COMPACT_ATOMS: atom_id res chain seq x y z
N MET A 1 -26.10 18.03 25.49
CA MET A 1 -24.63 18.10 25.64
C MET A 1 -24.02 16.75 25.28
N VAL A 2 -23.80 16.48 23.98
CA VAL A 2 -23.16 15.26 23.42
C VAL A 2 -21.92 15.64 22.57
N THR A 3 -21.68 16.94 22.39
CA THR A 3 -20.64 17.55 21.54
C THR A 3 -19.21 17.11 21.86
N ASN A 4 -18.84 16.95 23.14
CA ASN A 4 -17.44 16.66 23.49
C ASN A 4 -16.90 15.31 22.99
N LEU A 5 -17.70 14.24 22.98
CA LEU A 5 -17.19 12.90 22.63
C LEU A 5 -17.09 12.70 21.11
N THR A 6 -18.08 13.18 20.36
CA THR A 6 -18.11 13.08 18.90
C THR A 6 -17.04 13.96 18.27
N ASP A 7 -16.87 15.19 18.76
CA ASP A 7 -15.84 16.11 18.27
C ASP A 7 -14.43 15.60 18.59
N TYR A 8 -14.24 15.02 19.78
CA TYR A 8 -12.99 14.34 20.13
C TYR A 8 -12.66 13.16 19.20
N ARG A 9 -13.65 12.33 18.87
CA ARG A 9 -13.48 11.20 17.94
C ARG A 9 -13.12 11.69 16.54
N LYS A 10 -13.84 12.69 16.00
CA LYS A 10 -13.54 13.29 14.69
C LYS A 10 -12.11 13.82 14.63
N ARG A 11 -11.69 14.60 15.63
CA ARG A 11 -10.32 15.12 15.72
C ARG A 11 -9.28 14.01 15.73
N ARG A 12 -9.50 12.96 16.53
CA ARG A 12 -8.59 11.81 16.60
C ARG A 12 -8.48 11.06 15.27
N TYR A 13 -9.58 10.92 14.53
CA TYR A 13 -9.57 10.28 13.21
C TYR A 13 -8.84 11.13 12.17
N LEU A 14 -9.02 12.45 12.20
CA LEU A 14 -8.28 13.38 11.34
C LEU A 14 -6.77 13.37 11.64
N GLU A 15 -6.38 13.34 12.90
CA GLU A 15 -4.96 13.24 13.31
C GLU A 15 -4.33 11.92 12.83
N LYS A 16 -5.06 10.81 12.92
CA LYS A 16 -4.64 9.51 12.37
C LYS A 16 -4.51 9.55 10.86
N LEU A 17 -5.51 10.09 10.14
CA LEU A 17 -5.45 10.23 8.68
C LEU A 17 -4.25 11.05 8.24
N ASN A 18 -3.99 12.18 8.89
CA ASN A 18 -2.85 13.04 8.58
C ASN A 18 -1.52 12.28 8.76
N THR A 19 -1.40 11.47 9.81
CA THR A 19 -0.21 10.62 10.03
C THR A 19 -0.04 9.59 8.92
N LEU A 20 -1.10 8.85 8.57
CA LEU A 20 -1.05 7.83 7.52
C LEU A 20 -0.77 8.43 6.13
N VAL A 21 -1.33 9.61 5.84
CA VAL A 21 -1.12 10.32 4.58
C VAL A 21 0.32 10.81 4.45
N LYS A 22 0.95 11.26 5.53
CA LYS A 22 2.39 11.58 5.52
C LYS A 22 3.22 10.33 5.25
N GLU A 23 2.91 9.24 5.93
CA GLU A 23 3.65 7.99 5.78
C GLU A 23 3.54 7.42 4.36
N ILE A 24 2.35 7.45 3.72
CA ILE A 24 2.21 6.96 2.35
C ILE A 24 2.93 7.86 1.33
N ILE A 25 3.02 9.17 1.58
CA ILE A 25 3.78 10.09 0.72
C ILE A 25 5.27 9.75 0.80
N GLU A 26 5.81 9.53 2.00
CA GLU A 26 7.22 9.14 2.18
C GLU A 26 7.52 7.81 1.48
N ILE A 27 6.68 6.80 1.65
CA ILE A 27 6.86 5.51 0.95
C ILE A 27 6.84 5.67 -0.57
N ARG A 28 5.92 6.49 -1.11
CA ARG A 28 5.87 6.77 -2.54
C ARG A 28 7.12 7.46 -3.05
N GLN A 29 7.70 8.38 -2.28
CA GLN A 29 8.97 9.01 -2.64
C GLN A 29 10.10 7.98 -2.71
N TYR A 30 10.16 7.05 -1.76
CA TYR A 30 11.12 5.95 -1.81
C TYR A 30 10.87 5.02 -3.02
N LEU A 31 9.62 4.65 -3.28
CA LEU A 31 9.24 3.82 -4.43
C LEU A 31 9.60 4.49 -5.77
N HIS A 32 9.46 5.81 -5.87
CA HIS A 32 9.81 6.57 -7.07
C HIS A 32 11.29 6.43 -7.44
N ILE A 33 12.20 6.24 -6.47
CA ILE A 33 13.62 5.96 -6.74
C ILE A 33 13.76 4.67 -7.57
N PHE A 34 12.90 3.68 -7.33
CA PHE A 34 12.91 2.40 -8.02
C PHE A 34 12.19 2.42 -9.37
N GLU A 35 11.38 3.44 -9.70
CA GLU A 35 10.73 3.52 -11.03
C GLU A 35 11.74 3.62 -12.18
N SER A 36 12.94 4.13 -11.90
CA SER A 36 14.04 4.21 -12.87
C SER A 36 14.67 2.86 -13.23
N LEU A 37 14.36 1.79 -12.50
CA LEU A 37 15.08 0.51 -12.60
C LEU A 37 14.52 -0.47 -13.65
N GLU A 38 13.48 -0.11 -14.42
CA GLU A 38 12.85 -0.94 -15.48
C GLU A 38 12.90 -2.45 -15.19
N LEU A 39 12.41 -2.83 -14.01
CA LEU A 39 12.58 -4.17 -13.50
C LEU A 39 11.78 -5.20 -14.33
N PRO A 40 12.41 -6.31 -14.77
CA PRO A 40 11.71 -7.34 -15.52
C PRO A 40 10.60 -7.98 -14.67
N ASN A 41 9.41 -8.15 -15.26
CA ASN A 41 8.28 -8.82 -14.62
C ASN A 41 8.36 -10.35 -14.85
N TYR A 42 9.25 -11.02 -14.12
CA TYR A 42 9.45 -12.46 -14.28
C TYR A 42 8.19 -13.28 -13.98
N GLN A 43 7.33 -12.83 -13.05
CA GLN A 43 6.07 -13.53 -12.75
C GLN A 43 5.14 -13.56 -13.97
N GLU A 44 4.99 -12.43 -14.67
CA GLU A 44 4.20 -12.36 -15.89
C GLU A 44 4.82 -13.19 -17.02
N MET A 45 6.15 -13.17 -17.16
CA MET A 45 6.85 -14.03 -18.11
C MET A 45 6.61 -15.53 -17.83
N ILE A 46 6.61 -15.93 -16.55
CA ILE A 46 6.31 -17.31 -16.13
C ILE A 46 4.86 -17.67 -16.44
N ASN A 47 3.91 -16.78 -16.15
CA ASN A 47 2.49 -17.03 -16.39
C ASN A 47 2.14 -17.15 -17.88
N ASN A 48 2.90 -16.47 -18.75
CA ASN A 48 2.71 -16.48 -20.21
C ASN A 48 3.57 -17.52 -20.93
N MET A 49 4.37 -18.32 -20.20
CA MET A 49 5.19 -19.35 -20.82
C MET A 49 4.34 -20.53 -21.31
N PRO A 50 4.62 -21.08 -22.51
CA PRO A 50 3.97 -22.29 -22.97
C PRO A 50 4.28 -23.50 -22.07
N ASP A 51 3.31 -24.39 -21.87
CA ASP A 51 3.40 -25.56 -20.97
C ASP A 51 4.56 -26.52 -21.26
N ASN A 52 5.13 -26.46 -22.46
CA ASN A 52 6.26 -27.30 -22.90
C ASN A 52 7.64 -26.64 -22.70
N VAL A 53 7.70 -25.43 -22.12
CA VAL A 53 8.95 -24.71 -21.87
C VAL A 53 9.35 -24.81 -20.40
N LYS A 54 10.64 -25.11 -20.16
CA LYS A 54 11.19 -25.13 -18.80
C LYS A 54 11.29 -23.72 -18.22
N ILE A 55 10.57 -23.46 -17.14
CA ILE A 55 10.54 -22.16 -16.44
C ILE A 55 11.58 -22.02 -15.31
N GLU A 56 12.41 -23.04 -15.07
CA GLU A 56 13.34 -23.13 -13.94
C GLU A 56 14.31 -21.94 -13.84
N LEU A 57 14.78 -21.42 -14.98
CA LEU A 57 15.66 -20.24 -15.02
C LEU A 57 14.91 -18.97 -14.61
N LEU A 58 13.68 -18.78 -15.09
CA LEU A 58 12.86 -17.61 -14.75
C LEU A 58 12.50 -17.59 -13.27
N LEU A 59 12.18 -18.76 -12.70
CA LEU A 59 11.93 -18.90 -11.27
C LEU A 59 13.15 -18.50 -10.43
N ARG A 60 14.37 -18.90 -10.83
CA ARG A 60 15.60 -18.50 -10.14
C ARG A 60 15.88 -17.00 -10.25
N LEU A 61 15.69 -16.43 -11.44
CA LEU A 61 15.86 -14.98 -11.66
C LEU A 61 14.86 -14.16 -10.85
N GLN A 62 13.60 -14.62 -10.77
CA GLN A 62 12.58 -14.02 -9.93
C GLN A 62 12.97 -14.06 -8.44
N GLN A 63 13.47 -15.20 -7.96
CA GLN A 63 13.94 -15.33 -6.58
C GLN A 63 15.12 -14.40 -6.29
N GLN A 64 16.08 -14.31 -7.21
CA GLN A 64 17.25 -13.45 -7.06
C GLN A 64 16.85 -11.96 -7.05
N GLN A 65 15.98 -11.53 -7.99
CA GLN A 65 15.43 -10.18 -8.00
C GLN A 65 14.68 -9.88 -6.68
N GLY A 66 13.92 -10.83 -6.16
CA GLY A 66 13.24 -10.71 -4.88
C GLY A 66 14.19 -10.45 -3.70
N LEU A 67 15.41 -11.01 -3.74
CA LEU A 67 16.44 -10.78 -2.73
C LEU A 67 17.14 -9.43 -2.93
N ASP A 68 17.55 -9.13 -4.16
CA ASP A 68 18.27 -7.90 -4.51
C ASP A 68 17.41 -6.65 -4.27
N TYR A 69 16.10 -6.77 -4.47
CA TYR A 69 15.12 -5.69 -4.31
C TYR A 69 14.14 -5.95 -3.17
N TYR A 70 14.53 -6.74 -2.17
CA TYR A 70 13.66 -7.10 -1.04
C TYR A 70 13.05 -5.86 -0.37
N GLY A 71 13.84 -4.81 -0.17
CA GLY A 71 13.35 -3.54 0.40
C GLY A 71 12.30 -2.84 -0.48
N TYR A 72 12.39 -2.95 -1.81
CA TYR A 72 11.37 -2.40 -2.70
C TYR A 72 10.04 -3.13 -2.54
N TYR A 73 10.05 -4.47 -2.52
CA TYR A 73 8.81 -5.24 -2.33
C TYR A 73 8.17 -4.99 -0.96
N GLN A 74 8.98 -4.84 0.09
CA GLN A 74 8.47 -4.42 1.41
C GLN A 74 7.80 -3.04 1.37
N LEU A 75 8.37 -2.08 0.63
CA LEU A 75 7.79 -0.75 0.47
C LEU A 75 6.47 -0.81 -0.33
N VAL A 76 6.38 -1.65 -1.36
CA VAL A 76 5.14 -1.86 -2.14
C VAL A 76 4.05 -2.48 -1.27
N GLU A 77 4.37 -3.52 -0.50
CA GLU A 77 3.43 -4.14 0.45
C GLU A 77 2.94 -3.12 1.48
N LYS A 78 3.86 -2.36 2.07
CA LYS A 78 3.54 -1.33 3.04
C LYS A 78 2.68 -0.21 2.44
N GLU A 79 2.92 0.19 1.20
CA GLU A 79 2.07 1.15 0.48
C GLU A 79 0.62 0.63 0.35
N ALA A 80 0.46 -0.66 0.02
CA ALA A 80 -0.85 -1.29 -0.10
C ALA A 80 -1.59 -1.38 1.25
N GLU A 81 -0.88 -1.70 2.34
CA GLU A 81 -1.44 -1.71 3.70
C GLU A 81 -1.89 -0.31 4.16
N LEU A 82 -1.09 0.72 3.88
CA LEU A 82 -1.45 2.11 4.19
C LEU A 82 -2.69 2.55 3.41
N LYS A 83 -2.80 2.21 2.11
CA LYS A 83 -4.01 2.51 1.31
C LYS A 83 -5.26 1.93 1.96
N LYS A 84 -5.22 0.65 2.35
CA LYS A 84 -6.34 -0.03 3.04
C LYS A 84 -6.67 0.66 4.37
N SER A 85 -5.65 1.04 5.13
CA SER A 85 -5.82 1.70 6.43
C SER A 85 -6.43 3.10 6.30
N ILE A 86 -5.97 3.89 5.34
CA ILE A 86 -6.52 5.21 5.02
C ILE A 86 -7.98 5.08 4.59
N GLN A 87 -8.27 4.15 3.68
CA GLN A 87 -9.63 3.89 3.21
C GLN A 87 -10.56 3.56 4.39
N LYS A 88 -10.17 2.61 5.23
CA LYS A 88 -10.97 2.21 6.40
C LYS A 88 -11.23 3.38 7.35
N ILE A 89 -10.23 4.19 7.66
CA ILE A 89 -10.42 5.33 8.56
C ILE A 89 -11.29 6.42 7.92
N THR A 90 -11.18 6.61 6.60
CA THR A 90 -12.04 7.55 5.86
C THR A 90 -13.50 7.09 5.95
N GLU A 91 -13.78 5.81 5.71
CA GLU A 91 -15.11 5.23 5.85
C GLU A 91 -15.64 5.36 7.30
N GLU A 92 -14.81 5.15 8.31
CA GLU A 92 -15.19 5.36 9.72
C GLU A 92 -15.52 6.83 10.04
N LEU A 93 -14.76 7.77 9.46
CA LEU A 93 -15.01 9.21 9.60
C LEU A 93 -16.31 9.62 8.91
N ASP A 94 -16.55 9.14 7.68
CA ASP A 94 -17.75 9.43 6.91
C ASP A 94 -19.01 8.92 7.63
N ASN A 95 -18.94 7.70 8.18
CA ASN A 95 -20.01 7.14 9.01
C ASN A 95 -20.27 7.98 10.27
N LEU A 96 -19.23 8.55 10.90
CA LEU A 96 -19.38 9.43 12.06
C LEU A 96 -19.95 10.80 11.70
N LEU A 97 -19.72 11.28 10.49
CA LEU A 97 -20.30 12.52 9.99
C LEU A 97 -21.78 12.33 9.64
N ALA A 98 -22.11 11.25 8.92
CA ALA A 98 -23.48 10.91 8.53
C ALA A 98 -24.40 10.66 9.75
N ASN A 99 -23.89 10.05 10.81
CA ASN A 99 -24.64 9.82 12.05
C ASN A 99 -24.84 11.09 12.92
N GLY A 100 -24.18 12.20 12.60
CA GLY A 100 -24.30 13.47 13.32
C GLY A 100 -25.33 14.44 12.71
N GLU A 101 -25.93 14.11 11.56
CA GLU A 101 -26.94 14.94 10.86
C GLU A 101 -28.40 14.55 11.17
N ASN A 102 -28.64 13.59 12.08
CA ASN A 102 -29.98 13.21 12.57
C ASN A 102 -30.25 13.72 14.00
#